data_AF-A0A656GJ58-F1
#
_entry.id   AF-A0A656GJ58-F1
#
_cell.length_a   1.000
_cell.length_b   1.000
_cell.length_c   1.000
_cell.angle_alpha   90.00
_cell.angle_beta   90.00
_cell.angle_gamma   90.00
#
_symmetry.space_group_name_H-M   'P 1'
#
loop_
_entity.id
_entity.type
_entity.pdbx_description
1 polymer ?
#
loop_
_entity_poly.entity_id
_entity_poly.type
_entity_poly.pdbx_seq_one_letter_code
_entity_poly.pdbx_strand_id
1 'polypeptide(L)'
;GRTPWLSALEPWSANDDAIVRQALQDVDMLHMQKRAWHTLSGGERQRVHIARALAQRPRILLLDEPTNHLDIQHQLTILGLVRALPVTTVIALHDLNQALDCDRVAVMEKGRLVALGAPVEVLTPERLLSTFGVVAHWLTDPFDGAKILRLRSH
;
A
#
# COMPACT_ATOMS: atom_id res chain seq x y z
N GLY A 1 -2.75 -15.51 9.83
CA GLY A 1 -3.94 -15.01 9.11
C GLY A 1 -4.94 -16.11 8.76
N ARG A 2 -4.60 -17.39 8.93
CA ARG A 2 -5.44 -18.53 8.52
C ARG A 2 -6.56 -18.89 9.50
N THR A 3 -6.59 -18.30 10.69
CA THR A 3 -7.58 -18.62 11.74
C THR A 3 -9.05 -18.64 11.27
N PRO A 4 -9.53 -17.73 10.40
CA PRO A 4 -10.90 -17.79 9.89
C PRO A 4 -11.22 -19.00 9.01
N TRP A 5 -10.20 -19.70 8.51
CA TRP A 5 -10.32 -20.90 7.67
C TRP A 5 -10.22 -22.19 8.47
N LEU A 6 -10.03 -22.10 9.80
CA LEU A 6 -9.95 -23.25 10.67
C LEU A 6 -11.33 -23.55 11.25
N SER A 7 -11.72 -24.81 11.22
CA SER A 7 -12.94 -25.29 11.86
C SER A 7 -12.68 -26.62 12.57
N ALA A 8 -13.65 -27.09 13.35
CA ALA A 8 -13.56 -28.42 13.97
C ALA A 8 -13.36 -29.55 12.94
N LEU A 9 -13.77 -29.34 11.68
CA LEU A 9 -13.65 -30.30 10.58
C LEU A 9 -12.43 -30.02 9.69
N GLU A 10 -11.87 -28.82 9.75
CA GLU A 10 -10.68 -28.40 9.00
C GLU A 10 -9.63 -27.85 9.98
N PRO A 11 -8.90 -28.75 10.68
CA PRO A 11 -7.80 -28.35 11.53
C PRO A 11 -6.62 -27.84 10.70
N TRP A 12 -5.64 -27.22 11.37
CA TRP A 12 -4.43 -26.73 10.73
C TRP A 12 -3.74 -27.81 9.90
N SER A 13 -3.39 -27.49 8.67
CA SER A 13 -2.81 -28.42 7.70
C SER A 13 -1.45 -27.96 7.17
N ALA A 14 -0.71 -28.88 6.54
CA ALA A 14 0.52 -28.55 5.83
C ALA A 14 0.31 -27.53 4.69
N ASN A 15 -0.91 -27.46 4.13
CA ASN A 15 -1.26 -26.43 3.16
C ASN A 15 -1.36 -25.04 3.81
N ASP A 16 -1.84 -24.93 5.05
CA ASP A 16 -1.85 -23.66 5.78
C ASP A 16 -0.42 -23.19 6.07
N ASP A 17 0.48 -24.10 6.45
CA ASP A 17 1.91 -23.80 6.61
C ASP A 17 2.53 -23.27 5.31
N ALA A 18 2.25 -23.92 4.18
CA ALA A 18 2.74 -23.48 2.87
C ALA A 18 2.23 -22.06 2.52
N ILE A 19 0.95 -21.77 2.82
CA ILE A 19 0.36 -20.44 2.61
C ILE A 19 1.03 -19.38 3.47
N VAL A 20 1.19 -19.64 4.77
CA VAL A 20 1.84 -18.68 5.68
C VAL A 20 3.29 -18.44 5.26
N ARG A 21 4.01 -19.51 4.90
CA ARG A 21 5.40 -19.41 4.44
C ARG A 21 5.52 -18.58 3.16
N GLN A 22 4.65 -18.79 2.18
CA GLN A 22 4.62 -17.98 0.95
C GLN A 22 4.31 -16.52 1.27
N ALA A 23 3.30 -16.26 2.10
CA ALA A 23 2.93 -14.89 2.46
C ALA A 23 4.05 -14.15 3.22
N LEU A 24 4.83 -14.84 4.05
CA LEU A 24 6.03 -14.29 4.68
C LEU A 24 7.16 -14.05 3.67
N GLN A 25 7.29 -14.88 2.65
CA GLN A 25 8.27 -14.72 1.59
C GLN A 25 7.94 -13.52 0.69
N ASP A 26 6.67 -13.34 0.33
CA ASP A 26 6.18 -12.22 -0.50
C ASP A 26 6.46 -10.85 0.11
N VAL A 27 6.61 -10.78 1.43
CA VAL A 27 6.92 -9.55 2.17
C VAL A 27 8.35 -9.51 2.72
N ASP A 28 9.22 -10.45 2.34
CA ASP A 28 10.59 -10.56 2.85
C ASP A 28 10.68 -10.62 4.40
N MET A 29 9.84 -11.45 5.02
CA MET A 29 9.81 -11.69 6.47
C MET A 29 10.01 -13.17 6.84
N LEU A 30 10.23 -14.06 5.87
CA LEU A 30 10.44 -15.49 6.13
C LEU A 30 11.63 -15.75 7.06
N HIS A 31 12.70 -14.96 6.93
CA HIS A 31 13.88 -15.05 7.78
C HIS A 31 13.60 -14.69 9.26
N MET A 32 12.46 -14.04 9.55
CA MET A 32 12.04 -13.64 10.89
C MET A 32 10.91 -14.50 11.46
N GLN A 33 10.52 -15.61 10.81
CA GLN A 33 9.35 -16.41 11.19
C GLN A 33 9.35 -16.92 12.64
N LYS A 34 10.53 -17.07 13.27
CA LYS A 34 10.68 -17.52 14.67
C LYS A 34 10.81 -16.38 15.69
N ARG A 35 10.88 -15.13 15.21
CA ARG A 35 11.11 -13.96 16.06
C ARG A 35 9.80 -13.53 16.71
N ALA A 36 9.86 -13.12 17.98
CA ALA A 36 8.68 -12.65 18.68
C ALA A 36 8.21 -11.30 18.10
N TRP A 37 6.92 -11.19 17.77
CA TRP A 37 6.34 -10.03 17.08
C TRP A 37 6.62 -8.69 17.77
N HIS A 38 6.60 -8.64 19.11
CA HIS A 38 6.87 -7.42 19.87
C HIS A 38 8.32 -6.91 19.74
N THR A 39 9.25 -7.75 19.29
CA THR A 39 10.66 -7.37 19.08
C THR A 39 10.96 -6.83 17.68
N LEU A 40 9.94 -6.78 16.82
CA LEU A 40 10.04 -6.26 15.46
C LEU A 40 9.95 -4.73 15.45
N SER A 41 10.66 -4.10 14.52
CA SER A 41 10.55 -2.67 14.22
C SER A 41 9.15 -2.31 13.66
N GLY A 42 8.82 -1.02 13.58
CA GLY A 42 7.53 -0.58 13.02
C GLY A 42 7.31 -1.09 11.59
N GLY A 43 8.33 -0.95 10.72
CA GLY A 43 8.27 -1.42 9.33
C GLY A 43 8.15 -2.95 9.23
N GLU A 44 8.89 -3.69 10.06
CA GLU A 44 8.81 -5.16 10.12
C GLU A 44 7.42 -5.64 10.57
N ARG A 45 6.83 -4.99 11.58
CA ARG A 45 5.46 -5.27 12.02
C ARG A 45 4.46 -5.02 10.89
N GLN A 46 4.64 -3.95 10.13
CA GLN A 46 3.77 -3.63 9.01
C GLN A 46 3.84 -4.69 7.90
N ARG A 47 5.05 -5.15 7.53
CA ARG A 47 5.22 -6.26 6.58
C ARG A 47 4.52 -7.54 7.06
N VAL A 48 4.63 -7.86 8.36
CA VAL A 48 3.93 -9.02 8.95
C VAL A 48 2.41 -8.84 8.91
N HIS A 49 1.90 -7.62 9.08
CA HIS A 49 0.46 -7.36 8.91
C HIS A 49 -0.01 -7.58 7.47
N ILE A 50 0.79 -7.16 6.48
CA ILE A 50 0.52 -7.44 5.06
C ILE A 50 0.58 -8.94 4.78
N ALA A 51 1.62 -9.65 5.25
CA ALA A 51 1.71 -11.11 5.14
C ALA A 51 0.50 -11.82 5.76
N ARG A 52 0.03 -11.33 6.92
CA ARG A 52 -1.15 -11.87 7.58
C ARG A 52 -2.41 -11.73 6.71
N ALA A 53 -2.55 -10.64 5.96
CA ALA A 53 -3.62 -10.42 5.01
C ALA A 53 -3.46 -11.31 3.77
N LEU A 54 -2.27 -11.38 3.18
CA LEU A 54 -1.94 -12.25 2.04
C LEU A 54 -2.14 -13.74 2.34
N ALA A 55 -1.87 -14.17 3.57
CA ALA A 55 -2.12 -15.54 4.00
C ALA A 55 -3.61 -15.94 3.89
N GLN A 56 -4.53 -15.00 3.74
CA GLN A 56 -5.93 -15.30 3.47
C GLN A 56 -6.20 -15.65 1.98
N ARG A 57 -5.16 -15.58 1.13
CA ARG A 57 -5.27 -15.66 -0.35
C ARG A 57 -6.36 -14.73 -0.90
N PRO A 58 -6.31 -13.42 -0.57
CA PRO A 58 -7.32 -12.49 -1.04
C PRO A 58 -7.21 -12.29 -2.55
N ARG A 59 -8.35 -12.03 -3.21
CA ARG A 59 -8.37 -11.53 -4.59
C ARG A 59 -8.08 -10.03 -4.66
N ILE A 60 -8.44 -9.30 -3.61
CA ILE A 60 -8.24 -7.86 -3.47
C ILE A 60 -7.66 -7.59 -2.09
N LEU A 61 -6.55 -6.87 -2.03
CA LEU A 61 -5.93 -6.40 -0.79
C LEU A 61 -6.34 -4.93 -0.57
N LEU A 62 -6.95 -4.64 0.58
CA LEU A 62 -7.28 -3.27 0.99
C LEU A 62 -6.26 -2.82 2.04
N LEU A 63 -5.61 -1.68 1.80
CA LEU A 63 -4.64 -1.08 2.71
C LEU A 63 -5.07 0.33 3.05
N ASP A 64 -5.30 0.58 4.32
CA ASP A 64 -5.64 1.91 4.84
C ASP A 64 -4.38 2.53 5.45
N GLU A 65 -3.89 3.61 4.83
CA GLU A 65 -2.67 4.35 5.21
C GLU A 65 -1.50 3.45 5.67
N PRO A 66 -1.02 2.49 4.85
CA PRO A 66 -0.06 1.49 5.31
C PRO A 66 1.34 2.05 5.61
N THR A 67 1.57 3.32 5.30
CA THR A 67 2.82 4.06 5.52
C THR A 67 2.78 4.94 6.77
N ASN A 68 1.64 5.02 7.48
CA ASN A 68 1.51 5.90 8.64
C ASN A 68 2.43 5.46 9.79
N HIS A 69 2.98 6.41 10.55
CA HIS A 69 3.94 6.20 11.63
C HIS A 69 5.27 5.54 11.23
N LEU A 70 5.60 5.46 9.93
CA LEU A 70 6.90 5.00 9.43
C LEU A 70 7.78 6.16 8.98
N ASP A 71 9.11 6.01 9.10
CA ASP A 71 10.06 6.94 8.46
C ASP A 71 10.04 6.79 6.92
N ILE A 72 10.59 7.79 6.23
CA ILE A 72 10.56 7.88 4.76
C ILE A 72 11.14 6.62 4.09
N GLN A 73 12.23 6.06 4.62
CA GLN A 73 12.85 4.88 4.04
C GLN A 73 11.93 3.66 4.13
N HIS A 74 11.32 3.44 5.29
CA HIS A 74 10.37 2.35 5.48
C HIS A 74 9.09 2.56 4.65
N GLN A 75 8.59 3.79 4.50
CA GLN A 75 7.43 4.08 3.66
C GLN A 75 7.67 3.65 2.20
N LEU A 76 8.77 4.12 1.59
CA LEU A 76 9.13 3.77 0.22
C LEU A 76 9.29 2.26 0.05
N THR A 77 9.89 1.60 1.04
CA THR A 77 10.07 0.15 1.00
C THR A 77 8.74 -0.60 1.06
N ILE A 78 7.81 -0.17 1.91
CA ILE A 78 6.47 -0.77 2.00
C ILE A 78 5.68 -0.55 0.71
N LEU A 79 5.69 0.64 0.13
CA LEU A 79 4.99 0.90 -1.13
C LEU A 79 5.57 0.11 -2.30
N GLY A 80 6.90 0.05 -2.40
CA GLY A 80 7.58 -0.78 -3.40
C GLY A 80 7.23 -2.26 -3.27
N LEU A 81 7.19 -2.77 -2.04
CA LEU A 81 6.74 -4.13 -1.74
C LEU A 81 5.29 -4.34 -2.19
N VAL A 82 4.37 -3.44 -1.79
CA VAL A 82 2.94 -3.54 -2.13
C VAL A 82 2.73 -3.56 -3.64
N ARG A 83 3.47 -2.72 -4.38
CA ARG A 83 3.44 -2.66 -5.84
C ARG A 83 3.91 -3.96 -6.50
N ALA A 84 4.84 -4.67 -5.88
CA ALA A 84 5.37 -5.94 -6.39
C ALA A 84 4.47 -7.15 -6.07
N LEU A 85 3.43 -6.98 -5.23
CA LEU A 85 2.56 -8.09 -4.86
C LEU A 85 1.70 -8.53 -6.06
N PRO A 86 1.54 -9.85 -6.30
CA PRO A 86 0.73 -10.37 -7.39
C PRO A 86 -0.78 -10.38 -7.05
N VAL A 87 -1.29 -9.29 -6.45
CA VAL A 87 -2.69 -9.15 -6.05
C VAL A 87 -3.19 -7.74 -6.35
N THR A 88 -4.44 -7.63 -6.78
CA THR A 88 -5.08 -6.32 -6.92
C THR A 88 -5.10 -5.63 -5.57
N THR A 89 -4.43 -4.48 -5.47
CA THR A 89 -4.37 -3.71 -4.23
C THR A 89 -5.11 -2.39 -4.38
N VAL A 90 -5.94 -2.05 -3.39
CA VAL A 90 -6.53 -0.73 -3.23
C VAL A 90 -5.91 -0.13 -1.97
N ILE A 91 -5.25 1.01 -2.12
CA ILE A 91 -4.49 1.68 -1.07
C ILE A 91 -5.03 3.09 -0.88
N ALA A 92 -5.28 3.48 0.37
CA ALA A 92 -5.54 4.86 0.74
C ALA A 92 -4.21 5.56 1.05
N LEU A 93 -3.94 6.67 0.36
CA LEU A 93 -2.72 7.47 0.48
C LEU A 93 -3.07 8.93 0.72
N HIS A 94 -2.31 9.60 1.59
CA HIS A 94 -2.45 11.05 1.85
C HIS A 94 -1.45 11.90 1.07
N ASP A 95 -0.38 11.27 0.57
CA ASP A 95 0.63 11.95 -0.21
C ASP A 95 0.33 11.77 -1.71
N LEU A 96 0.10 12.90 -2.38
CA LEU A 96 -0.23 12.93 -3.80
C LEU A 96 0.94 12.47 -4.68
N ASN A 97 2.19 12.62 -4.25
CA ASN A 97 3.35 12.11 -4.98
C ASN A 97 3.44 10.58 -4.85
N GLN A 98 3.11 10.01 -3.70
CA GLN A 98 3.01 8.54 -3.55
C GLN A 98 1.90 7.96 -4.44
N ALA A 99 0.81 8.70 -4.62
CA ALA A 99 -0.28 8.29 -5.53
C ALA A 99 0.13 8.28 -7.02
N LEU A 100 1.23 8.95 -7.41
CA LEU A 100 1.75 8.93 -8.79
C LEU A 100 2.30 7.57 -9.20
N ASP A 101 2.75 6.76 -8.23
CA ASP A 101 3.27 5.42 -8.46
C ASP A 101 2.16 4.35 -8.62
N CYS A 102 0.89 4.74 -8.47
CA CYS A 102 -0.25 3.86 -8.64
C CYS A 102 -0.67 3.73 -10.11
N ASP A 103 -1.16 2.55 -10.51
CA ASP A 103 -1.68 2.35 -11.87
C ASP A 103 -2.89 3.26 -12.16
N ARG A 104 -3.72 3.48 -11.14
CA ARG A 104 -4.92 4.33 -11.19
C ARG A 104 -5.11 5.05 -9.86
N VAL A 105 -5.66 6.25 -9.91
CA VAL A 105 -5.99 7.07 -8.74
C VAL A 105 -7.49 7.37 -8.74
N ALA A 106 -8.10 7.17 -7.59
CA ALA A 106 -9.47 7.57 -7.29
C ALA A 106 -9.43 8.82 -6.39
N VAL A 107 -10.12 9.89 -6.77
CA VAL A 107 -10.29 11.07 -5.90
C VAL A 107 -11.69 11.06 -5.34
N MET A 108 -11.79 11.14 -4.01
CA MET A 108 -13.05 11.22 -3.30
C MET A 108 -13.25 12.62 -2.69
N GLU A 109 -14.44 13.18 -2.85
CA GLU A 109 -14.84 14.45 -2.23
C GLU A 109 -16.24 14.28 -1.61
N LYS A 110 -16.40 14.63 -0.33
CA LYS A 110 -17.69 14.58 0.39
C LYS A 110 -18.42 13.22 0.22
N GLY A 111 -17.65 12.13 0.29
CA GLY A 111 -18.17 10.76 0.16
C GLY A 111 -18.52 10.33 -1.27
N ARG A 112 -18.16 11.10 -2.31
CA ARG A 112 -18.40 10.75 -3.71
C ARG A 112 -17.09 10.61 -4.48
N LEU A 113 -17.04 9.65 -5.39
CA LEU A 113 -15.95 9.51 -6.35
C LEU A 113 -16.08 10.60 -7.42
N VAL A 114 -15.15 11.54 -7.45
CA VAL A 114 -15.17 12.68 -8.38
C VAL A 114 -14.23 12.50 -9.58
N ALA A 115 -13.27 11.58 -9.49
CA ALA A 115 -12.40 11.20 -10.59
C ALA A 115 -11.82 9.81 -10.38
N LEU A 116 -11.57 9.09 -11.48
CA LEU A 116 -10.89 7.80 -11.50
C LEU A 116 -10.20 7.61 -12.86
N GLY A 117 -8.90 7.37 -12.86
CA GLY A 117 -8.10 7.31 -14.09
C GLY A 117 -6.61 7.18 -13.81
N ALA A 118 -5.76 7.38 -14.81
CA ALA A 118 -4.32 7.43 -14.60
C ALA A 118 -3.94 8.62 -13.70
N PRO A 119 -2.89 8.54 -12.88
CA PRO A 119 -2.54 9.61 -11.93
C PRO A 119 -2.43 11.00 -12.59
N VAL A 120 -1.78 11.09 -13.76
CA VAL A 120 -1.57 12.35 -14.48
C VAL A 120 -2.85 12.97 -15.07
N GLU A 121 -3.87 12.15 -15.34
CA GLU A 121 -5.17 12.59 -15.85
C GLU A 121 -6.11 13.02 -14.71
N VAL A 122 -5.91 12.42 -13.53
CA VAL A 122 -6.74 12.65 -12.35
C VAL A 122 -6.22 13.83 -11.52
N LEU A 123 -4.92 13.87 -11.25
CA LEU A 123 -4.27 14.86 -10.37
C LEU A 123 -3.87 16.14 -11.13
N THR A 124 -4.84 16.73 -11.84
CA THR A 124 -4.67 18.01 -12.55
C THR A 124 -4.63 19.19 -11.56
N PRO A 125 -3.84 20.26 -11.81
CA PRO A 125 -3.80 21.45 -10.96
C PRO A 125 -5.17 22.04 -10.61
N GLU A 126 -6.08 22.10 -11.57
CA GLU A 126 -7.44 22.65 -11.39
C GLU A 126 -8.25 21.80 -10.41
N ARG A 127 -8.13 20.47 -10.48
CA ARG A 127 -8.77 19.54 -9.55
C ARG A 127 -8.14 19.60 -8.16
N LEU A 128 -6.81 19.69 -8.09
CA LEU A 128 -6.12 19.79 -6.81
C LEU A 128 -6.50 21.07 -6.07
N LEU A 129 -6.66 22.18 -6.78
CA LEU A 129 -7.15 23.44 -6.21
C LEU A 129 -8.62 23.31 -5.74
N SER A 130 -9.51 22.76 -6.57
CA SER A 130 -10.93 22.68 -6.25
C SER A 130 -11.28 21.64 -5.17
N THR A 131 -10.59 20.50 -5.13
CA THR A 131 -10.87 19.40 -4.19
C THR A 131 -10.06 19.50 -2.90
N PHE A 132 -8.78 19.88 -2.98
CA PHE A 132 -7.88 19.91 -1.82
C PHE A 132 -7.47 21.33 -1.39
N GLY A 133 -7.83 22.37 -2.15
CA GLY A 133 -7.45 23.76 -1.82
C GLY A 133 -5.96 24.05 -2.01
N VAL A 134 -5.25 23.22 -2.78
CA VAL A 134 -3.79 23.35 -2.97
C VAL A 134 -3.46 23.75 -4.40
N VAL A 135 -2.54 24.69 -4.56
CA VAL A 135 -1.98 25.05 -5.86
C VAL A 135 -0.90 24.03 -6.20
N ALA A 136 -0.98 23.43 -7.39
CA ALA A 136 -0.05 22.39 -7.82
C ALA A 136 0.59 22.72 -9.17
N HIS A 137 1.87 22.37 -9.30
CA HIS A 137 2.60 22.45 -10.56
C HIS A 137 3.35 21.15 -10.83
N TRP A 138 3.26 20.66 -12.06
CA TRP A 138 4.05 19.53 -12.52
C TRP A 138 5.50 19.97 -12.75
N LEU A 139 6.42 19.21 -12.17
CA LEU A 139 7.85 19.26 -12.46
C LEU A 139 8.26 17.94 -13.09
N THR A 140 9.35 17.99 -13.86
CA THR A 140 10.04 16.79 -14.35
C THR A 140 11.37 16.73 -13.62
N ASP A 141 11.63 15.61 -12.97
CA ASP A 141 12.91 15.37 -12.32
C ASP A 141 14.01 15.34 -13.40
N PRO A 142 15.07 16.16 -13.26
CA PRO A 142 16.12 16.23 -14.27
C PRO A 142 17.03 15.00 -14.31
N PHE A 143 17.01 14.15 -13.29
CA PHE A 143 17.86 12.96 -13.17
C PHE A 143 17.25 11.75 -13.89
N ASP A 144 15.96 11.49 -13.71
CA ASP A 144 15.29 10.29 -14.25
C ASP A 144 14.05 10.57 -15.12
N GLY A 145 13.64 11.84 -15.24
CA GLY A 145 12.47 12.24 -16.03
C GLY A 145 11.13 11.97 -15.34
N ALA A 146 11.11 11.54 -14.07
CA ALA A 146 9.89 11.29 -13.32
C ALA A 146 9.07 12.58 -13.17
N LYS A 147 7.74 12.46 -13.20
CA LYS A 147 6.86 13.59 -12.92
C LYS A 147 6.66 13.75 -11.42
N ILE A 148 6.79 14.98 -10.93
CA ILE A 148 6.63 15.34 -9.52
C ILE A 148 5.56 16.43 -9.41
N LEU A 149 4.68 16.32 -8.42
CA LEU A 149 3.74 17.37 -8.05
C LEU A 149 4.35 18.27 -6.97
N ARG A 150 4.65 19.51 -7.34
CA ARG A 150 4.99 20.56 -6.39
C ARG A 150 3.72 21.23 -5.87
N LEU A 151 3.43 21.04 -4.59
CA LEU A 151 2.28 21.61 -3.91
C LEU A 151 2.66 22.91 -3.18
N ARG A 152 1.76 23.88 -3.18
CA ARG A 152 1.85 25.12 -2.40
C ARG A 152 0.49 25.42 -1.79
N SER A 153 0.50 25.97 -0.58
CA SER A 153 -0.71 26.54 0.02
C SER A 153 -1.17 27.72 -0.83
N HIS A 154 -2.49 27.80 -1.03
CA HIS A 154 -3.15 28.97 -1.62
C HIS A 154 -3.17 30.13 -0.62
#